data_AF-A0A7S2QBW1-F1
#
_entry.id   AF-A0A7S2QBW1-F1
#
_cell.length_a   1.000
_cell.length_b   1.000
_cell.length_c   1.000
_cell.angle_alpha   90.00
_cell.angle_beta   90.00
_cell.angle_gamma   90.00
#
_symmetry.space_group_name_H-M   'P 1'
#
loop_
_entity.id
_entity.type
_entity.pdbx_description
1 polymer ?
#
loop_
_entity_poly.entity_id
_entity_poly.type
_entity_poly.pdbx_seq_one_letter_code
_entity_poly.pdbx_strand_id
1 'polypeptide(L)'
;MDLLQGPSARPRGTRLDADPSCLSLLSYNLLAPAFVRPIDVRTGTVQPYALFQWAEPAAEVLDWAARQPRLLSDLQASGADVICLQEVQFEVEGEDIFVLPHWLRLAGYQWLIPGQTYLQTMAERNRR
;
A
#
# COMPACT_ATOMS: atom_id res chain seq x y z
N MET A 1 -23.67 29.82 -27.40
CA MET A 1 -24.26 28.82 -26.50
C MET A 1 -23.24 27.71 -26.38
N ASP A 2 -22.32 27.84 -25.42
CA ASP A 2 -21.40 26.75 -25.06
C ASP A 2 -21.84 26.22 -23.71
N LEU A 3 -22.44 25.04 -23.73
CA LEU A 3 -22.74 24.28 -22.52
C LEU A 3 -21.40 23.76 -22.00
N LEU A 4 -20.99 24.30 -20.84
CA LEU A 4 -19.97 23.71 -19.99
C LEU A 4 -20.36 22.24 -19.73
N GLN A 5 -19.71 21.32 -20.46
CA GLN A 5 -19.77 19.91 -20.10
C GLN A 5 -19.06 19.77 -18.76
N GLY A 6 -19.85 19.66 -17.70
CA GLY A 6 -19.35 19.30 -16.37
C GLY A 6 -18.56 17.99 -16.42
N PRO A 7 -17.70 17.72 -15.42
CA PRO A 7 -16.86 16.53 -15.41
C PRO A 7 -17.74 15.28 -15.59
N SER A 8 -17.55 14.60 -16.72
CA SER A 8 -18.18 13.32 -17.03
C SER A 8 -17.79 12.33 -15.92
N ALA A 9 -18.71 12.07 -15.00
CA ALA A 9 -18.54 11.05 -13.98
C ALA A 9 -18.32 9.70 -14.67
N ARG A 10 -17.07 9.22 -14.67
CA ARG A 10 -16.73 7.91 -15.22
C ARG A 10 -17.21 6.82 -14.25
N PRO A 11 -17.75 5.69 -14.73
CA PRO A 11 -18.10 4.55 -13.89
C PRO A 11 -16.93 4.11 -12.99
N ARG A 12 -17.25 3.61 -11.80
CA ARG A 12 -16.25 3.04 -10.88
C ARG A 12 -15.54 1.88 -11.58
N GLY A 13 -14.20 1.89 -11.60
CA GLY A 13 -13.39 0.89 -12.29
C GLY A 13 -13.17 1.15 -13.78
N THR A 14 -13.56 2.33 -14.29
CA THR A 14 -13.18 2.73 -15.65
C THR A 14 -11.67 2.81 -15.75
N ARG A 15 -11.08 2.05 -16.68
CA ARG A 15 -9.67 2.20 -17.03
C ARG A 15 -9.45 3.65 -17.46
N LEU A 16 -8.60 4.34 -16.72
CA LEU A 16 -8.05 5.61 -17.17
C LEU A 16 -7.02 5.23 -18.23
N ASP A 17 -7.47 4.87 -19.43
CA ASP A 17 -6.56 4.87 -20.57
C ASP A 17 -6.07 6.32 -20.67
N ALA A 18 -4.79 6.50 -20.31
CA ALA A 18 -4.20 7.80 -20.14
C ALA A 18 -4.09 8.43 -21.53
N ASP A 19 -4.88 9.47 -21.76
CA ASP A 19 -4.45 10.49 -22.70
C ASP A 19 -3.01 10.87 -22.30
N PRO A 20 -2.01 10.78 -23.20
CA PRO A 20 -0.61 11.12 -22.87
C PRO A 20 -0.43 12.55 -22.33
N SER A 21 -1.44 13.41 -22.49
CA SER A 21 -1.49 14.75 -21.90
C SER A 21 -1.97 14.80 -20.45
N CYS A 22 -2.44 13.69 -19.88
CA CYS A 22 -2.99 13.59 -18.53
C CYS A 22 -2.01 12.89 -17.58
N LEU A 23 -1.92 13.42 -16.35
CA LEU A 23 -1.19 12.77 -15.26
C LEU A 23 -2.12 11.81 -14.49
N SER A 24 -1.72 10.57 -14.35
CA SER A 24 -2.41 9.54 -13.58
C SER A 24 -1.77 9.33 -12.20
N LEU A 25 -2.61 9.20 -11.17
CA LEU A 25 -2.17 9.03 -9.78
C LEU A 25 -2.89 7.86 -9.11
N LEU A 26 -2.12 6.97 -8.51
CA LEU A 26 -2.61 5.90 -7.64
C LEU A 26 -2.27 6.24 -6.19
N SER A 27 -3.27 6.26 -5.32
CA SER A 27 -3.07 6.27 -3.85
C SER A 27 -3.57 4.93 -3.31
N TYR A 28 -2.67 4.15 -2.70
CA TYR A 28 -2.97 2.78 -2.30
C TYR A 28 -2.36 2.41 -0.94
N ASN A 29 -3.22 2.07 0.01
CA ASN A 29 -2.85 1.50 1.29
C ASN A 29 -2.65 -0.02 1.15
N LEU A 30 -1.46 -0.52 1.49
CA LEU A 30 -1.06 -1.91 1.28
C LEU A 30 -1.49 -2.87 2.40
N LEU A 31 -1.96 -2.34 3.54
CA LEU A 31 -2.22 -3.11 4.75
C LEU A 31 -1.00 -3.97 5.13
N ALA A 32 0.02 -3.33 5.71
CA ALA A 32 1.26 -4.00 6.12
C ALA A 32 0.98 -5.31 6.88
N PRO A 33 1.82 -6.34 6.72
CA PRO A 33 1.70 -7.59 7.49
C PRO A 33 1.52 -7.36 8.99
N ALA A 34 2.21 -6.38 9.57
CA ALA A 34 2.09 -6.02 10.98
C ALA A 34 0.68 -5.60 11.44
N PHE A 35 -0.21 -5.20 10.53
CA PHE A 35 -1.59 -4.79 10.83
C PHE A 35 -2.63 -5.88 10.55
N VAL A 36 -2.22 -7.05 10.05
CA VAL A 36 -3.13 -8.18 9.81
C VAL A 36 -3.18 -9.08 11.04
N ARG A 37 -4.36 -9.14 11.67
CA ARG A 37 -4.60 -9.91 12.89
C ARG A 37 -3.51 -9.71 13.97
N PRO A 38 -3.13 -8.47 14.30
CA PRO A 38 -2.13 -8.21 15.33
C PRO A 38 -2.62 -8.75 16.67
N ILE A 39 -1.71 -9.40 17.41
CA ILE A 39 -1.98 -9.91 18.74
C ILE A 39 -1.81 -8.78 19.75
N ASP A 40 -2.86 -8.51 20.53
CA ASP A 40 -2.77 -7.64 21.68
C ASP A 40 -1.96 -8.33 22.77
N VAL A 41 -0.80 -7.77 23.12
CA VAL A 41 0.11 -8.31 24.14
C VAL A 41 -0.53 -8.41 25.53
N ARG A 42 -1.55 -7.61 25.85
CA ARG A 42 -2.24 -7.65 27.15
C ARG A 42 -3.22 -8.81 27.25
N THR A 43 -3.87 -9.17 26.15
CA THR A 43 -4.94 -10.18 26.14
C THR A 43 -4.52 -11.50 25.49
N GLY A 44 -3.43 -11.49 24.71
CA GLY A 44 -2.98 -12.62 23.91
C GLY A 44 -3.91 -12.95 22.74
N THR A 45 -4.86 -12.07 22.42
CA THR A 45 -5.87 -12.29 21.38
C THR A 45 -5.76 -11.28 20.26
N VAL A 46 -6.25 -11.64 19.07
CA VAL A 46 -6.37 -10.70 17.96
C VAL A 46 -7.40 -9.62 18.30
N GLN A 47 -7.06 -8.37 18.03
CA GLN A 47 -7.99 -7.26 18.23
C GLN A 47 -9.27 -7.44 17.39
N PRO A 48 -10.48 -7.25 17.95
CA PRO A 48 -11.73 -7.49 17.24
C PRO A 48 -11.86 -6.76 15.89
N TYR A 49 -11.35 -5.52 15.80
CA TYR A 49 -11.40 -4.72 14.57
C TYR A 49 -10.48 -5.23 13.45
N ALA A 50 -9.49 -6.06 13.78
CA ALA A 50 -8.51 -6.61 12.84
C ALA A 50 -8.67 -8.13 12.65
N LEU A 51 -9.83 -8.69 13.02
CA LEU A 51 -10.12 -10.11 12.82
C LEU A 51 -10.29 -10.48 11.35
N PHE A 52 -10.83 -9.58 10.53
CA PHE A 52 -11.16 -9.84 9.12
C PHE A 52 -11.94 -11.15 8.94
N GLN A 53 -13.04 -11.31 9.68
CA GLN A 53 -13.83 -12.56 9.73
C GLN A 53 -14.40 -12.99 8.37
N TRP A 54 -14.55 -12.05 7.44
CA TRP A 54 -15.02 -12.29 6.08
C TRP A 54 -13.90 -12.72 5.10
N ALA A 55 -12.64 -12.62 5.52
CA ALA A 55 -11.48 -12.90 4.68
C ALA A 55 -10.92 -14.29 5.04
N GLU A 56 -11.65 -15.32 4.61
CA GLU A 56 -11.31 -16.73 4.82
C GLU A 56 -11.32 -17.50 3.49
N PRO A 57 -10.44 -18.50 3.30
CA PRO A 57 -9.43 -18.98 4.24
C PRO A 57 -8.25 -18.00 4.39
N ALA A 58 -7.86 -17.66 5.62
CA ALA A 58 -6.81 -16.67 5.89
C ALA A 58 -5.50 -16.95 5.14
N ALA A 59 -5.12 -18.22 5.00
CA ALA A 59 -3.93 -18.64 4.26
C ALA A 59 -3.93 -18.23 2.78
N GLU A 60 -5.11 -18.04 2.19
CA GLU A 60 -5.28 -17.70 0.78
C GLU A 60 -5.52 -16.21 0.54
N VAL A 61 -6.01 -15.47 1.55
CA VAL A 61 -6.47 -14.08 1.37
C VAL A 61 -5.85 -13.06 2.33
N LEU A 62 -5.38 -13.47 3.50
CA LEU A 62 -4.76 -12.58 4.50
C LEU A 62 -3.24 -12.80 4.61
N ASP A 63 -2.77 -14.02 4.39
CA ASP A 63 -1.35 -14.33 4.46
C ASP A 63 -0.53 -13.48 3.50
N TRP A 64 0.62 -13.00 3.97
CA TRP A 64 1.47 -12.10 3.19
C TRP A 64 1.95 -12.74 1.89
N ALA A 65 2.30 -14.04 1.92
CA ALA A 65 2.71 -14.78 0.74
C ALA A 65 1.61 -14.87 -0.34
N ALA A 66 0.34 -14.81 0.07
CA ALA A 66 -0.79 -14.80 -0.86
C ALA A 66 -1.13 -13.39 -1.37
N ARG A 67 -1.03 -12.37 -0.50
CA ARG A 67 -1.36 -10.97 -0.85
C ARG A 67 -0.28 -10.27 -1.64
N GLN A 68 0.99 -10.44 -1.28
CA GLN A 68 2.10 -9.67 -1.85
C GLN A 68 2.18 -9.79 -3.38
N PRO A 69 2.05 -10.98 -4.01
CA PRO A 69 2.10 -11.07 -5.47
C PRO A 69 0.94 -10.35 -6.15
N ARG A 70 -0.25 -10.34 -5.53
CA ARG A 70 -1.44 -9.64 -6.04
C ARG A 70 -1.27 -8.14 -5.96
N LEU A 71 -0.78 -7.63 -4.82
CA LEU A 71 -0.46 -6.21 -4.64
C LEU A 71 0.56 -5.75 -5.67
N LEU A 72 1.64 -6.52 -5.89
CA LEU A 72 2.62 -6.21 -6.93
C LEU A 72 1.98 -6.16 -8.32
N SER A 73 1.16 -7.16 -8.65
CA SER A 73 0.44 -7.20 -9.93
C SER A 73 -0.47 -5.99 -10.12
N ASP A 74 -1.19 -5.57 -9.07
CA ASP A 74 -2.08 -4.41 -9.13
C ASP A 74 -1.31 -3.10 -9.33
N LEU A 75 -0.18 -2.94 -8.63
CA LEU A 75 0.70 -1.78 -8.81
C LEU A 75 1.27 -1.71 -10.22
N GLN A 76 1.77 -2.83 -10.75
CA GLN A 76 2.30 -2.92 -12.12
C GLN A 76 1.22 -2.68 -13.17
N ALA A 77 0.04 -3.30 -13.01
CA ALA A 77 -1.07 -3.16 -13.93
C ALA A 77 -1.69 -1.75 -13.90
N SER A 78 -1.48 -0.98 -12.83
CA SER A 78 -2.00 0.39 -12.73
C SER A 78 -1.44 1.32 -13.80
N GLY A 79 -0.17 1.16 -14.18
CA GLY A 79 0.54 2.04 -15.10
C GLY A 79 0.49 3.52 -14.71
N ALA A 80 0.24 3.84 -13.44
CA ALA A 80 0.02 5.21 -13.00
C ALA A 80 1.32 6.01 -12.96
N ASP A 81 1.35 7.24 -13.47
CA ASP A 81 2.55 8.08 -13.50
C ASP A 81 3.13 8.35 -12.10
N VAL A 82 2.25 8.46 -11.10
CA VAL A 82 2.60 8.63 -9.68
C VAL A 82 1.89 7.60 -8.82
N ILE A 83 2.64 6.95 -7.94
CA ILE A 83 2.12 5.97 -6.98
C ILE A 83 2.45 6.44 -5.56
N CYS A 84 1.43 6.66 -4.74
CA CYS A 84 1.52 7.01 -3.33
C CYS A 84 1.07 5.84 -2.48
N LEU A 85 1.97 5.29 -1.67
CA LEU A 85 1.70 4.10 -0.85
C LEU A 85 1.56 4.45 0.62
N GLN A 86 0.59 3.83 1.30
CA GLN A 86 0.43 3.88 2.75
C GLN A 86 0.55 2.49 3.38
N GLU A 87 0.83 2.45 4.68
CA GLU A 87 1.08 1.22 5.44
C GLU A 87 2.12 0.31 4.76
N VAL A 88 3.19 0.93 4.27
CA VAL A 88 4.37 0.20 3.79
C VAL A 88 5.16 -0.30 5.00
N GLN A 89 5.42 -1.60 5.06
CA GLN A 89 6.39 -2.16 6.00
C GLN A 89 7.77 -2.07 5.35
N PHE A 90 8.59 -1.12 5.81
CA PHE A 90 9.96 -0.93 5.31
C PHE A 90 10.88 -2.06 5.75
N GLU A 91 11.91 -2.30 4.93
CA GLU A 91 13.01 -3.21 5.25
C GLU A 91 14.13 -2.42 5.96
N VAL A 92 15.01 -3.14 6.66
CA VAL A 92 16.20 -2.56 7.30
C VAL A 92 17.43 -3.16 6.64
N GLU A 93 18.32 -2.30 6.14
CA GLU A 93 19.64 -2.67 5.62
C GLU A 93 20.72 -2.15 6.59
N GLY A 94 21.62 -3.02 7.07
CA GLY A 94 22.69 -2.63 8.00
C GLY A 94 22.20 -2.24 9.41
N GLU A 95 22.87 -1.26 10.02
CA GLU A 95 22.57 -0.75 11.38
C GLU A 95 21.47 0.32 11.31
N ASP A 96 20.21 -0.13 11.20
CA ASP A 96 18.99 0.71 11.32
C ASP A 96 18.73 1.70 10.17
N ILE A 97 19.17 1.40 8.95
CA ILE A 97 18.79 2.17 7.76
C ILE A 97 17.54 1.56 7.15
N PHE A 98 16.44 2.32 7.18
CA PHE A 98 15.20 1.91 6.54
C PHE A 98 15.28 2.09 5.03
N VAL A 99 14.86 1.08 4.29
CA VAL A 99 14.83 1.10 2.82
C VAL A 99 13.47 0.67 2.29
N LEU A 100 13.16 1.11 1.08
CA LEU A 100 11.99 0.62 0.37
C LEU A 100 12.17 -0.88 0.06
N PRO A 101 11.18 -1.73 0.37
CA PRO A 101 11.22 -3.15 0.04
C PRO A 101 11.55 -3.39 -1.43
N HIS A 102 12.40 -4.37 -1.71
CA HIS A 102 12.85 -4.63 -3.09
C HIS A 102 11.68 -4.80 -4.08
N TRP A 103 10.62 -5.50 -3.66
CA TRP A 103 9.46 -5.76 -4.52
C TRP A 103 8.64 -4.49 -4.87
N LEU A 104 8.83 -3.38 -4.14
CA LEU A 104 8.20 -2.08 -4.44
C LEU A 104 9.08 -1.19 -5.33
N ARG A 105 10.30 -1.60 -5.67
CA ARG A 105 11.20 -0.86 -6.58
C ARG A 105 10.81 -1.18 -8.03
N LEU A 106 9.66 -0.65 -8.47
CA LEU A 106 9.06 -0.94 -9.78
C LEU A 106 9.94 -0.41 -10.93
N ALA A 107 10.05 -1.18 -12.01
CA ALA A 107 10.80 -0.78 -13.19
C ALA A 107 10.21 0.50 -13.82
N GLY A 108 11.08 1.45 -14.19
CA GLY A 108 10.66 2.73 -14.76
C GLY A 108 10.29 3.80 -13.74
N TYR A 109 10.25 3.47 -12.45
CA TYR A 109 9.96 4.43 -11.38
C TYR A 109 11.21 4.84 -10.62
N GLN A 110 11.24 6.09 -10.22
CA GLN A 110 12.05 6.55 -9.09
C GLN A 110 11.21 6.43 -7.82
N TRP A 111 11.87 6.26 -6.68
CA TRP A 111 11.20 6.15 -5.38
C TRP A 111 11.73 7.17 -4.38
N LEU A 112 10.83 7.60 -3.51
CA LEU A 112 11.13 8.43 -2.37
C LEU A 112 10.46 7.81 -1.14
N ILE A 113 11.20 7.67 -0.06
CA ILE A 113 10.67 7.22 1.23
C ILE A 113 10.76 8.38 2.24
N PRO A 114 9.97 8.35 3.33
CA PRO A 114 10.14 9.31 4.41
C PRO A 114 11.57 9.30 4.97
N GLY A 115 12.03 10.43 5.50
CA GLY A 115 13.38 10.54 6.05
C GLY A 115 13.65 9.59 7.21
N GLN A 116 14.91 9.16 7.37
CA GLN A 116 15.32 8.15 8.35
C GLN A 116 14.88 8.49 9.78
N THR A 117 15.06 9.74 10.23
CA THR A 117 14.63 10.18 11.57
C THR A 117 13.13 10.01 11.79
N TYR A 118 12.32 10.24 10.76
CA TYR A 118 10.87 10.07 10.85
C TYR A 118 10.51 8.58 10.95
N LEU A 119 11.14 7.73 10.14
CA LEU A 119 10.91 6.28 10.16
C LEU A 119 11.37 5.66 11.49
N GLN A 120 12.51 6.10 12.04
CA GLN A 120 12.98 5.69 13.36
C GLN A 120 11.98 6.08 14.46
N THR A 121 11.49 7.32 14.46
CA THR A 121 10.47 7.78 15.41
C THR A 121 9.19 6.93 15.33
N MET A 122 8.74 6.57 14.12
CA MET A 122 7.59 5.69 13.94
C MET A 122 7.85 4.28 14.45
N ALA A 123 9.02 3.71 14.17
CA ALA A 123 9.41 2.39 14.63
C ALA A 123 9.47 2.31 16.16
N GLU A 124 10.05 3.32 16.82
CA GLU A 124 10.08 3.43 18.27
C GLU A 124 8.69 3.54 18.88
N ARG A 125 7.78 4.29 18.25
CA ARG A 125 6.39 4.40 18.70
C ARG A 125 5.68 3.04 18.64
N ASN A 126 5.96 2.23 17.62
CA ASN A 126 5.33 0.92 17.44
C ASN A 126 5.89 -0.17 18.39
N ARG A 127 7.01 0.09 19.10
CA ARG A 127 7.55 -0.80 20.14
C ARG A 127 6.87 -0.61 21.51
N ARG A 128 6.08 0.45 21.69
CA ARG A 128 5.37 0.78 22.94
C ARG A 128 3.99 0.13 22.96
#